data_AF-A0A3L7ZM87-F1
#
_entry.id   AF-A0A3L7ZM87-F1
#
_cell.length_a   1.000
_cell.length_b   1.000
_cell.length_c   1.000
_cell.angle_alpha   90.00
_cell.angle_beta   90.00
_cell.angle_gamma   90.00
#
_symmetry.space_group_name_H-M   'P 1'
#
loop_
_entity.id
_entity.type
_entity.pdbx_description
1 polymer ?
#
loop_
_entity_poly.entity_id
_entity_poly.type
_entity_poly.pdbx_seq_one_letter_code
_entity_poly.pdbx_strand_id
1 'polypeptide(L)' 'MEYPKQPIPPGGIATVEVTMTPKDVGFFNEIIQLKCNTEYPAKLRIRGRAE' A
#
# COMPACT_ATOMS: atom_id res chain seq x y z
N MET A 1 -16.76 4.36 6.95
CA MET A 1 -15.64 3.68 7.63
C MET A 1 -14.60 4.74 7.98
N GLU A 2 -14.31 4.90 9.27
CA GLU A 2 -13.16 5.68 9.69
C GLU A 2 -11.92 4.78 9.65
N TYR A 3 -10.90 5.20 8.92
CA TYR A 3 -9.61 4.52 8.93
C TYR A 3 -8.79 5.07 10.10
N PRO A 4 -8.16 4.22 10.93
CA PRO A 4 -7.25 4.69 11.97
C PRO A 4 -6.16 5.57 11.35
N LYS A 5 -6.10 6.84 11.76
CA LYS A 5 -5.07 7.76 11.31
C LYS A 5 -3.84 7.57 12.20
N GLN A 6 -2.70 7.28 11.58
CA GLN A 6 -1.41 7.24 12.23
C GLN A 6 -0.58 8.42 11.74
N PRO A 7 -0.69 9.61 12.38
CA PRO A 7 0.02 10.80 11.94
C PRO A 7 1.53 10.63 12.16
N ILE A 8 2.32 11.03 11.17
CA ILE A 8 3.78 11.00 11.24
C ILE A 8 4.28 12.44 11.43
N PRO A 9 5.09 12.72 12.46
CA PRO A 9 5.62 14.06 12.70
C PRO A 9 6.62 14.47 11.61
N PRO A 10 6.90 15.77 11.45
CA PRO A 10 7.96 16.24 10.55
C PRO A 10 9.31 15.56 10.83
N GLY A 11 9.94 15.02 9.79
CA GLY A 11 11.19 14.25 9.93
C GLY A 11 11.01 12.80 10.43
N GLY A 12 9.79 12.39 10.75
CA GLY A 12 9.47 11.01 11.12
C GLY A 12 9.47 10.07 9.91
N ILE A 13 9.68 8.78 10.18
CA ILE A 13 9.63 7.71 9.19
C ILE A 13 8.57 6.71 9.65
N ALA A 14 7.79 6.19 8.71
CA ALA A 14 6.85 5.11 8.93
C ALA A 14 7.05 4.00 7.91
N THR A 15 6.82 2.76 8.34
CA THR A 15 6.85 1.58 7.48
C THR A 15 5.43 1.07 7.28
N VAL A 16 5.06 0.84 6.02
CA VAL A 16 3.80 0.20 5.66
C VAL A 16 4.12 -1.20 5.16
N GLU A 17 3.62 -2.21 5.85
CA GLU A 17 3.70 -3.60 5.42
C GLU A 17 2.52 -3.91 4.48
N VAL A 18 2.82 -4.58 3.38
CA VAL A 18 1.84 -4.97 2.37
C VAL A 18 1.90 -6.49 2.24
N THR A 19 0.80 -7.15 2.61
CA THR A 19 0.62 -8.59 2.43
C THR A 19 -0.37 -8.84 1.30
N MET A 20 0.05 -9.61 0.30
CA MET A 20 -0.81 -10.08 -0.78
C MET A 20 -1.18 -11.55 -0.55
N THR A 21 -2.48 -11.81 -0.39
CA THR A 21 -3.02 -13.16 -0.35
C THR A 21 -3.77 -13.43 -1.66
N PRO A 22 -3.25 -14.30 -2.55
CA PRO A 22 -3.93 -14.60 -3.81
C PRO A 22 -5.26 -15.32 -3.58
N LYS A 23 -6.27 -14.92 -4.35
CA LYS A 23 -7.56 -15.62 -4.43
C LYS A 23 -7.55 -16.69 -5.51
N ASP A 24 -6.76 -16.48 -6.56
CA ASP A 24 -6.66 -17.32 -7.74
C ASP A 24 -5.18 -17.56 -8.07
N VAL A 25 -4.91 -18.69 -8.72
CA VAL A 25 -3.60 -19.02 -9.30
C VAL A 25 -3.40 -18.18 -10.56
N GLY A 26 -2.22 -17.59 -10.73
CA GLY A 26 -1.90 -16.81 -11.92
C GLY A 26 -1.08 -15.55 -11.65
N PHE A 27 -1.03 -14.65 -12.62
CA PHE A 27 -0.26 -13.43 -12.53
C PHE A 27 -1.08 -12.29 -11.93
N PHE A 28 -0.44 -11.44 -11.13
CA PHE A 28 -1.02 -10.19 -10.63
C PHE A 28 -0.14 -8.99 -10.97
N ASN A 29 -0.77 -7.84 -11.19
CA ASN A 29 -0.11 -6.57 -11.47
C ASN A 29 -1.00 -5.43 -10.96
N GLU A 30 -0.87 -5.14 -9.67
CA GLU A 30 -1.76 -4.24 -8.94
C GLU A 30 -1.06 -2.94 -8.54
N ILE A 31 -1.83 -1.88 -8.35
CA ILE A 31 -1.35 -0.61 -7.79
C ILE A 31 -2.05 -0.37 -6.47
N ILE A 32 -1.26 -0.27 -5.40
CA ILE A 32 -1.70 0.17 -4.08
C ILE A 32 -1.48 1.67 -4.00
N GLN A 33 -2.54 2.42 -3.70
CA GLN A 33 -2.48 3.85 -3.48
C GLN A 33 -2.64 4.14 -1.98
N LEU A 34 -1.60 4.73 -1.38
CA LEU A 34 -1.66 5.22 -0.01
C LEU A 34 -2.32 6.61 -0.01
N LYS A 35 -3.42 6.76 0.73
CA LYS A 35 -4.05 8.05 0.99
C LYS A 35 -3.35 8.71 2.18
N CYS A 36 -2.66 9.80 1.92
CA CYS A 36 -1.99 10.63 2.92
C CYS A 36 -2.24 12.11 2.61
N ASN A 37 -1.89 12.98 3.55
CA ASN A 37 -2.04 14.44 3.48
C ASN A 37 -0.89 15.12 2.70
N THR A 38 -0.34 14.45 1.68
CA THR A 38 0.69 14.97 0.79
C THR A 38 0.05 15.47 -0.51
N GLU A 39 0.72 16.38 -1.22
CA GLU A 39 0.24 16.93 -2.50
C GLU A 39 -0.03 15.83 -3.54
N TYR A 40 0.85 14.82 -3.58
CA TYR A 40 0.72 13.67 -4.46
C TYR A 40 0.55 12.38 -3.64
N PRO A 41 -0.32 11.45 -4.07
CA PRO A 41 -0.47 10.17 -3.40
C PRO A 41 0.76 9.29 -3.62
N ALA A 42 1.21 8.60 -2.58
CA ALA A 42 2.22 7.56 -2.72
C ALA A 42 1.58 6.32 -3.38
N LYS A 43 2.25 5.78 -4.41
CA LYS A 43 1.78 4.62 -5.17
C LYS A 43 2.84 3.53 -5.15
N LEU A 44 2.43 2.31 -4.82
CA LEU A 44 3.26 1.12 -4.90
C LEU A 44 2.66 0.18 -5.93
N ARG A 45 3.44 -0.22 -6.94
CA ARG A 45 3.05 -1.27 -7.88
C ARG A 45 3.58 -2.61 -7.37
N ILE A 46 2.70 -3.59 -7.23
CA ILE A 46 3.08 -4.97 -6.90
C ILE A 46 2.82 -5.88 -8.10
N ARG A 47 3.74 -6.80 -8.37
CA ARG A 47 3.64 -7.76 -9.47
C ARG A 47 4.19 -9.09 -9.03
N GLY A 48 3.63 -10.16 -9.58
CA GLY A 48 4.13 -11.50 -9.32
C GLY A 48 3.25 -12.56 -9.93
N ARG A 49 3.52 -13.80 -9.56
CA ARG A 49 2.73 -14.98 -9.89
C ARG A 49 2.40 -15.71 -8.60
N ALA A 50 1.12 -15.99 -8.40
CA ALA A 50 0.63 -16.91 -7.39
C ALA A 50 0.55 -18.31 -8.01
N GLU A 51 1.04 -19.30 -7.27
CA GLU A 51 0.99 -20.73 -7.61
C GLU A 51 -0.03 -21.45 -6.74
#